data_AF-A0A0F8UYE6-F1
#
_entry.id   AF-A0A0F8UYE6-F1
#
_cell.length_a   1.000
_cell.length_b   1.000
_cell.length_c   1.000
_cell.angle_alpha   90.00
_cell.angle_beta   90.00
_cell.angle_gamma   90.00
#
_symmetry.space_group_name_H-M   'P 1'
#
loop_
_entity.id
_entity.type
_entity.pdbx_description
1 polymer ?
#
loop_
_entity_poly.entity_id
_entity_poly.type
_entity_poly.pdbx_seq_one_letter_code
_entity_poly.pdbx_strand_id
1 'polypeptide(L)'
;MITELSFGPHYPTILNPLDKTIATTESHYYKYQYFLSIVPTIYSKGNLALDTYANAPPSKRENRYNKNLIFTNQYAATSQSDAIPESRFLVPGIFFKYNIEPLLLLLSDERTSFLSLLIRLVNTVSGVIVTGGWIYQMTEWATELRNRRRTRGKSEGYLNGRHLAED
;
A
#
# COMPACT_ATOMS: atom_id res chain seq x y z
N MET A 1 25.82 7.04 -7.45
CA MET A 1 24.68 6.09 -7.52
C MET A 1 24.88 5.03 -6.46
N ILE A 2 23.86 4.74 -5.67
CA ILE A 2 23.83 3.63 -4.72
C ILE A 2 23.06 2.51 -5.41
N THR A 3 23.74 1.40 -5.72
CA THR A 3 23.11 0.24 -6.37
C THR A 3 22.30 -0.57 -5.36
N GLU A 4 22.93 -0.90 -4.23
CA GLU A 4 22.34 -1.63 -3.13
C GLU A 4 23.03 -1.22 -1.82
N LEU A 5 22.25 -1.05 -0.75
CA LEU A 5 22.75 -0.89 0.61
C LEU A 5 21.84 -1.69 1.56
N SER A 6 22.38 -2.74 2.16
CA SER A 6 21.63 -3.67 3.00
C SER A 6 22.47 -4.12 4.21
N PHE A 7 21.79 -4.62 5.25
CA PHE A 7 22.42 -5.07 6.50
C PHE A 7 21.99 -6.51 6.81
N GLY A 8 22.87 -7.48 6.50
CA GLY A 8 22.63 -8.90 6.75
C GLY A 8 21.99 -9.64 5.57
N PRO A 9 21.43 -10.85 5.80
CA PRO A 9 20.86 -11.68 4.75
C PRO A 9 19.63 -11.07 4.08
N HIS A 10 19.55 -11.17 2.76
CA HIS A 10 18.38 -10.79 1.98
C HIS A 10 17.24 -11.81 2.16
N TYR A 11 16.00 -11.33 2.22
CA TYR A 11 14.80 -12.18 2.22
C TYR A 11 13.76 -11.62 1.26
N PRO A 12 12.86 -12.45 0.70
CA PRO A 12 11.85 -11.99 -0.25
C PRO A 12 11.01 -10.89 0.40
N THR A 13 10.75 -9.80 -0.33
CA THR A 13 10.00 -8.59 0.07
C THR A 13 10.77 -7.48 0.81
N ILE A 14 12.05 -7.66 1.15
CA ILE A 14 12.84 -6.54 1.69
C ILE A 14 13.07 -5.48 0.61
N LEU A 15 12.70 -4.23 0.93
CA LEU A 15 12.95 -3.06 0.09
C LEU A 15 13.73 -2.05 0.91
N ASN A 16 15.01 -1.87 0.59
CA ASN A 16 15.83 -0.92 1.34
C ASN A 16 15.64 0.50 0.80
N PRO A 17 15.56 1.53 1.68
CA PRO A 17 15.28 2.90 1.26
C PRO A 17 16.30 3.51 0.29
N LEU A 18 17.58 3.10 0.36
CA LEU A 18 18.64 3.68 -0.46
C LEU A 18 18.99 2.84 -1.71
N ASP A 19 18.32 1.72 -1.93
CA ASP A 19 18.55 0.90 -3.11
C ASP A 19 18.19 1.66 -4.38
N LYS A 20 19.05 1.58 -5.40
CA LYS A 20 18.88 2.24 -6.71
C LYS A 20 18.70 3.77 -6.64
N THR A 21 19.22 4.42 -5.60
CA THR A 21 19.15 5.88 -5.47
C THR A 21 20.33 6.58 -6.16
N ILE A 22 20.10 7.77 -6.70
CA ILE A 22 21.12 8.57 -7.39
C ILE A 22 21.05 10.00 -6.85
N ALA A 23 22.22 10.53 -6.49
CA ALA A 23 22.39 11.94 -6.15
C ALA A 23 23.57 12.49 -6.98
N THR A 24 23.41 13.70 -7.50
CA THR A 24 24.40 14.41 -8.32
C THR A 24 24.51 15.86 -7.84
N THR A 25 25.63 16.51 -8.16
CA THR A 25 25.91 17.90 -7.80
C THR A 25 26.92 18.47 -8.80
N GLU A 26 26.85 19.77 -9.04
CA GLU A 26 27.82 20.49 -9.87
C GLU A 26 29.02 20.98 -9.06
N SER A 27 28.89 21.08 -7.72
CA SER A 27 29.96 21.53 -6.84
C SER A 27 30.98 20.43 -6.57
N HIS A 28 32.26 20.76 -6.71
CA HIS A 28 33.38 19.83 -6.46
C HIS A 28 33.57 19.55 -4.95
N TYR A 29 33.26 20.53 -4.10
CA TYR A 29 33.29 20.42 -2.64
C TYR A 29 31.87 20.25 -2.11
N TYR A 30 31.41 19.00 -2.10
CA TYR A 30 30.06 18.66 -1.68
C TYR A 30 30.07 17.46 -0.73
N LYS A 31 29.12 17.45 0.20
CA LYS A 31 28.96 16.36 1.15
C LYS A 31 27.56 15.77 1.09
N TYR A 32 27.51 14.46 0.92
CA TYR A 32 26.30 13.66 1.09
C TYR A 32 26.39 12.92 2.40
N GLN A 33 25.40 13.09 3.28
CA GLN A 33 25.36 12.43 4.57
C GLN A 33 24.03 11.70 4.72
N TYR A 34 24.10 10.38 4.84
CA TYR A 34 22.96 9.51 5.08
C TYR A 34 22.97 9.06 6.53
N PHE A 35 21.86 9.28 7.23
CA PHE A 35 21.66 8.78 8.59
C PHE A 35 20.74 7.57 8.54
N LEU A 36 21.23 6.44 9.04
CA LEU A 36 20.60 5.13 8.98
C LEU A 36 20.21 4.71 10.40
N SER A 37 18.93 4.42 10.61
CA SER A 37 18.46 3.76 11.84
C SER A 37 18.19 2.30 11.52
N ILE A 38 19.04 1.41 12.04
CA ILE A 38 19.01 -0.03 11.78
C ILE A 38 18.21 -0.73 12.87
N VAL A 39 17.27 -1.58 12.46
CA VAL A 39 16.39 -2.35 13.33
C VAL A 39 16.62 -3.85 13.09
N PRO A 40 17.12 -4.59 14.09
CA PRO A 40 17.21 -6.04 14.04
C PRO A 40 15.83 -6.68 13.80
N THR A 41 15.75 -7.60 12.84
CA THR A 41 14.49 -8.24 12.43
C THR A 41 14.65 -9.75 12.30
N ILE A 42 13.64 -10.49 12.71
CA ILE A 42 13.52 -11.93 12.46
C ILE A 42 12.37 -12.13 11.50
N TYR A 43 12.69 -12.64 10.32
CA TYR A 43 11.73 -13.01 9.30
C TYR A 43 11.37 -14.49 9.39
N SER A 44 10.09 -14.82 9.30
CA SER A 44 9.56 -16.18 9.27
C SER A 44 8.70 -16.42 8.04
N LYS A 45 8.96 -17.51 7.32
CA LYS A 45 8.05 -18.01 6.28
C LYS A 45 6.91 -18.81 6.94
N GLY A 46 5.86 -18.10 7.35
CA GLY A 46 4.67 -18.61 8.04
C GLY A 46 4.66 -18.38 9.56
N ASN A 47 3.47 -18.38 10.16
CA ASN A 47 3.25 -17.95 11.57
C ASN A 47 3.86 -18.91 12.61
N LEU A 48 3.85 -20.22 12.33
CA LEU A 48 4.23 -21.23 13.32
C LEU A 48 5.66 -21.09 13.86
N ALA A 49 6.64 -20.77 12.99
CA ALA A 49 8.03 -20.68 13.41
C ALA A 49 8.31 -19.42 14.24
N LEU A 50 7.57 -18.32 13.96
CA LEU A 50 7.66 -17.07 14.70
C LEU A 50 7.00 -17.18 16.08
N ASP A 51 5.79 -17.76 16.14
CA ASP A 51 5.07 -17.98 17.40
C ASP A 51 5.86 -18.88 18.35
N THR A 52 6.53 -19.89 17.80
CA THR A 52 7.43 -20.74 18.56
C THR A 52 8.60 -19.91 19.13
N TYR A 53 9.21 -19.04 18.34
CA TYR A 53 10.35 -18.22 18.76
C TYR A 53 9.96 -17.20 19.85
N ALA A 54 8.83 -16.51 19.66
CA ALA A 54 8.32 -15.52 20.61
C ALA A 54 7.99 -16.14 21.97
N ASN A 55 7.39 -17.33 21.98
CA ASN A 55 6.96 -18.03 23.19
C ASN A 55 8.03 -18.96 23.79
N ALA A 56 9.17 -19.16 23.11
CA ALA A 56 10.24 -20.02 23.62
C ALA A 56 11.01 -19.34 24.77
N PRO A 57 11.36 -20.11 25.83
CA PRO A 57 12.24 -19.60 26.89
C PRO A 57 13.59 -19.18 26.30
N PRO A 58 14.24 -18.15 26.87
CA PRO A 58 15.44 -17.52 26.30
C PRO A 58 16.58 -18.51 26.05
N SER A 59 16.71 -19.57 26.87
CA SER A 59 17.72 -20.62 26.73
C SER A 59 17.53 -21.55 25.52
N LYS A 60 16.36 -21.54 24.86
CA LYS A 60 16.06 -22.40 23.69
C LYS A 60 15.95 -21.62 22.38
N ARG A 61 16.14 -20.29 22.39
CA ARG A 61 16.02 -19.44 21.18
C ARG A 61 17.08 -19.73 20.12
N GLU A 62 18.21 -20.31 20.50
CA GLU A 62 19.36 -20.55 19.60
C GLU A 62 19.37 -21.95 18.95
N ASN A 63 18.60 -22.92 19.46
CA ASN A 63 18.77 -24.34 19.12
C ASN A 63 17.77 -24.93 18.12
N ARG A 64 16.98 -24.10 17.44
CA ARG A 64 16.12 -24.60 16.36
C ARG A 64 16.60 -23.99 15.04
N TYR A 65 17.40 -24.76 14.30
CA TYR A 65 17.62 -24.58 12.85
C TYR A 65 16.28 -24.72 12.10
N ASN A 66 15.38 -23.77 12.33
CA ASN A 66 14.20 -23.60 11.49
C ASN A 66 14.71 -22.97 10.21
N LYS A 67 14.77 -23.76 9.13
CA LYS A 67 15.06 -23.28 7.77
C LYS A 67 14.15 -22.12 7.32
N ASN A 68 13.05 -21.91 8.05
CA ASN A 68 12.06 -20.87 7.79
C ASN A 68 12.30 -19.58 8.58
N LEU A 69 13.30 -19.51 9.48
CA LEU A 69 13.66 -18.30 10.21
C LEU A 69 14.92 -17.68 9.63
N ILE A 70 14.88 -16.37 9.37
CA ILE A 70 16.01 -15.59 8.85
C ILE A 70 16.22 -14.39 9.78
N PHE A 71 17.40 -14.31 10.38
CA PHE A 71 17.84 -13.14 11.12
C PHE A 71 18.42 -12.14 10.13
N THR A 72 17.89 -10.93 10.12
CA THR A 72 18.22 -9.87 9.17
C THR A 72 18.07 -8.51 9.84
N ASN A 73 18.34 -7.43 9.12
CA ASN A 73 18.11 -6.09 9.62
C ASN A 73 17.36 -5.26 8.58
N GLN A 74 16.44 -4.43 9.05
CA GLN A 74 15.81 -3.38 8.25
C GLN A 74 16.40 -2.03 8.67
N TYR A 75 16.32 -1.03 7.81
CA TYR A 75 16.72 0.32 8.21
C TYR A 75 15.84 1.38 7.60
N ALA A 76 15.74 2.50 8.31
CA ALA A 76 15.23 3.76 7.79
C ALA A 76 16.42 4.67 7.43
N ALA A 77 16.27 5.45 6.37
CA ALA A 77 17.30 6.40 5.94
C ALA A 77 16.75 7.82 5.86
N THR A 78 17.52 8.77 6.38
CA THR A 78 17.35 10.19 6.10
C THR A 78 18.62 10.72 5.46
N SER A 79 18.52 11.79 4.67
CA SER A 79 19.66 12.35 3.95
C SER A 79 19.77 13.84 4.21
N GLN A 80 21.01 14.30 4.37
CA GLN A 80 21.38 15.70 4.43
C GLN A 80 22.54 15.89 3.47
N SER A 81 22.43 16.85 2.58
CA SER A 81 23.49 17.13 1.64
C SER A 81 23.69 18.63 1.49
N ASP A 82 24.94 19.07 1.48
CA ASP A 82 25.26 20.49 1.42
C ASP A 82 26.61 20.73 0.72
N ALA A 83 26.73 21.90 0.10
CA ALA A 83 27.99 22.39 -0.43
C ALA A 83 28.87 22.85 0.74
N ILE A 84 30.14 22.51 0.68
CA ILE A 84 31.08 22.81 1.76
C ILE A 84 32.06 23.90 1.29
N PRO A 85 32.36 24.91 2.12
CA PRO A 85 33.44 25.84 1.83
C PRO A 85 34.78 25.11 1.65
N GLU A 86 35.55 25.52 0.66
CA GLU A 86 36.89 24.99 0.42
C GLU A 86 37.81 25.34 1.60
N SER A 87 37.87 24.45 2.59
CA SER A 87 38.68 24.62 3.79
C SER A 87 39.36 23.30 4.11
N ARG A 88 40.59 23.37 4.63
CA ARG A 88 41.40 22.18 4.94
C ARG A 88 40.78 21.28 6.03
N PHE A 89 39.87 21.82 6.83
CA PHE A 89 39.26 21.10 7.96
C PHE A 89 37.97 20.36 7.61
N LEU A 90 37.33 20.69 6.48
CA LEU A 90 36.07 20.08 6.06
C LEU A 90 36.34 19.09 4.93
N VAL A 91 35.91 17.85 5.13
CA VAL A 91 36.14 16.75 4.17
C VAL A 91 34.89 16.56 3.32
N PRO A 92 34.94 16.80 1.99
CA PRO A 92 33.86 16.45 1.08
C PRO A 92 33.78 14.92 0.90
N GLY A 93 32.62 14.43 0.48
CA GLY A 93 32.44 13.00 0.25
C GLY A 93 31.06 12.47 0.60
N ILE A 94 30.94 11.15 0.64
CA ILE A 94 29.71 10.42 0.93
C ILE A 94 29.89 9.71 2.28
N PHE A 95 29.00 9.99 3.22
CA PHE A 95 29.06 9.47 4.58
C PHE A 95 27.78 8.71 4.93
N PHE A 96 27.95 7.51 5.48
CA PHE A 96 26.86 6.72 6.04
C PHE A 96 27.05 6.65 7.55
N LYS A 97 26.16 7.31 8.29
CA LYS A 97 26.10 7.27 9.75
C LYS A 97 25.00 6.31 10.14
N TYR A 98 25.31 5.27 10.88
CA TYR A 98 24.32 4.28 11.29
C TYR A 98 24.25 4.17 12.81
N ASN A 99 23.03 4.01 13.31
CA ASN A 99 22.74 3.67 14.71
C ASN A 99 21.85 2.42 14.74
N ILE A 100 22.02 1.57 15.75
CA ILE A 100 21.19 0.38 15.96
C ILE A 100 20.12 0.74 16.98
N GLU A 101 18.86 0.59 16.59
CA GLU A 101 17.71 0.79 17.46
C GLU A 101 17.60 -0.36 18.48
N PRO A 102 17.29 -0.08 19.75
CA PRO A 102 17.19 -1.09 20.81
C PRO A 102 15.83 -1.82 20.79
N LEU A 103 15.39 -2.27 19.62
CA LEU A 103 14.13 -3.00 19.46
C LEU A 103 14.29 -4.12 18.41
N LEU A 104 13.56 -5.22 18.60
CA LEU A 104 13.57 -6.38 17.70
C LEU A 104 12.22 -6.49 17.00
N LEU A 105 12.23 -6.57 15.67
CA LEU A 105 11.03 -6.80 14.87
C LEU A 105 10.85 -8.29 14.55
N LEU A 106 9.61 -8.76 14.64
CA LEU A 106 9.21 -10.12 14.31
C LEU A 106 8.27 -10.05 13.10
N LEU A 107 8.71 -10.52 11.94
CA LEU A 107 7.96 -10.47 10.69
C LEU A 107 7.56 -11.88 10.26
N SER A 108 6.25 -12.10 10.07
CA SER A 108 5.72 -13.34 9.50
C SER A 108 5.12 -13.06 8.13
N ASP A 109 5.59 -13.79 7.12
CA ASP A 109 4.96 -13.79 5.80
C ASP A 109 3.95 -14.94 5.70
N GLU A 110 2.66 -14.59 5.63
CA GLU A 110 1.57 -15.53 5.44
C GLU A 110 0.94 -15.37 4.06
N ARG A 111 0.80 -16.49 3.33
CA ARG A 111 0.05 -16.51 2.08
C ARG A 111 -1.42 -16.78 2.37
N THR A 112 -2.30 -15.92 1.86
CA THR A 112 -3.74 -16.15 1.92
C THR A 112 -4.11 -17.49 1.30
N SER A 113 -4.98 -18.26 1.96
CA SER A 113 -5.49 -19.52 1.44
C SER A 113 -6.22 -19.35 0.10
N PHE A 114 -6.08 -20.33 -0.79
CA PHE A 114 -6.77 -20.37 -2.08
C PHE A 114 -8.29 -20.26 -1.95
N LEU A 115 -8.87 -20.80 -0.86
CA LEU A 115 -10.29 -20.67 -0.59
C LEU A 115 -10.70 -19.22 -0.32
N SER A 116 -9.85 -18.43 0.35
CA SER A 116 -10.10 -17.00 0.57
C SER A 116 -10.17 -16.25 -0.77
N LEU A 117 -9.30 -16.61 -1.72
CA LEU A 117 -9.33 -16.05 -3.07
C LEU A 117 -10.64 -16.40 -3.78
N LEU A 118 -11.08 -17.66 -3.72
CA LEU A 118 -12.33 -18.10 -4.34
C LEU A 118 -13.54 -17.34 -3.76
N ILE A 119 -13.61 -17.22 -2.43
CA ILE A 119 -14.67 -16.48 -1.74
C ILE A 119 -14.68 -15.01 -2.20
N ARG A 120 -13.51 -14.37 -2.29
CA ARG A 120 -13.41 -12.99 -2.79
C ARG A 120 -13.88 -12.87 -4.25
N LEU A 121 -13.58 -13.85 -5.09
CA LEU A 121 -14.01 -13.86 -6.49
C LEU A 121 -15.53 -13.98 -6.59
N VAL A 122 -16.13 -14.94 -5.88
CA VAL A 122 -17.59 -15.12 -5.84
C VAL A 122 -18.28 -13.86 -5.33
N ASN A 123 -17.78 -13.26 -4.25
CA ASN A 123 -18.32 -12.02 -3.70
C ASN A 123 -18.26 -10.86 -4.70
N THR A 124 -17.13 -10.72 -5.41
CA THR A 124 -16.95 -9.65 -6.42
C THR A 124 -17.92 -9.84 -7.60
N VAL A 125 -18.04 -11.05 -8.14
CA VAL A 125 -18.96 -11.36 -9.25
C VAL A 125 -20.41 -11.12 -8.83
N SER A 126 -20.79 -11.58 -7.65
CA SER A 126 -22.14 -11.41 -7.11
C SER A 126 -22.46 -9.92 -6.91
N GLY A 127 -21.50 -9.15 -6.39
CA GLY A 127 -21.62 -7.70 -6.24
C GLY A 127 -21.87 -7.00 -7.58
N VAL A 128 -21.08 -7.32 -8.61
CA VAL A 128 -21.24 -6.72 -9.95
C VAL A 128 -22.61 -7.03 -10.57
N ILE A 129 -23.08 -8.27 -10.45
CA ILE A 129 -24.38 -8.68 -11.00
C ILE A 129 -25.52 -7.95 -10.29
N VAL A 130 -25.49 -7.90 -8.95
CA VAL A 130 -26.53 -7.23 -8.15
C VAL A 130 -26.52 -5.73 -8.44
N THR A 131 -25.37 -5.07 -8.41
CA THR A 131 -25.27 -3.64 -8.71
C THR A 131 -25.73 -3.32 -10.13
N GLY A 132 -25.41 -4.17 -11.11
CA GLY A 132 -25.93 -4.04 -12.48
C GLY A 132 -27.45 -4.10 -12.55
N GLY A 133 -28.06 -5.05 -11.85
CA GLY A 133 -29.53 -5.17 -11.77
C GLY A 133 -30.20 -3.97 -11.11
N TRP A 134 -29.62 -3.44 -10.04
CA TRP A 134 -30.13 -2.25 -9.36
C TRP A 134 -30.01 -1.00 -10.24
N ILE A 135 -28.91 -0.82 -10.96
CA ILE A 135 -28.72 0.29 -11.90
C ILE A 135 -29.77 0.25 -13.02
N TYR A 136 -30.06 -0.94 -13.56
CA TYR A 136 -31.10 -1.09 -14.58
C TYR A 136 -32.48 -0.68 -14.05
N GLN A 137 -32.88 -1.21 -12.88
CA GLN A 137 -34.16 -0.87 -12.25
C GLN A 137 -34.29 0.63 -11.94
N MET A 138 -33.23 1.25 -11.41
CA MET A 138 -33.21 2.69 -11.16
C MET A 138 -33.34 3.51 -12.43
N THR A 139 -32.74 3.05 -13.55
CA THR A 139 -32.81 3.73 -14.84
C THR A 139 -34.22 3.69 -15.41
N GLU A 140 -34.89 2.53 -15.38
CA GLU A 140 -36.30 2.41 -15.79
C GLU A 140 -37.19 3.34 -14.96
N TRP A 141 -37.08 3.27 -13.63
CA TRP A 141 -37.84 4.15 -12.73
C TRP A 141 -37.61 5.64 -13.04
N ALA A 142 -36.36 6.05 -13.24
CA ALA A 142 -36.02 7.44 -13.58
C ALA A 142 -36.59 7.87 -14.95
N THR A 143 -36.57 6.99 -15.95
CA THR A 143 -37.14 7.28 -17.28
C THR A 143 -38.65 7.42 -17.22
N GLU A 144 -39.34 6.59 -16.44
CA GLU A 144 -40.79 6.67 -16.25
C GLU A 144 -41.17 7.97 -15.53
N LEU A 145 -40.42 8.35 -14.48
CA LEU A 145 -40.64 9.61 -13.78
C LEU A 145 -40.47 10.83 -14.70
N ARG A 146 -39.48 10.79 -15.60
CA ARG A 146 -39.23 11.85 -16.60
C ARG A 146 -40.34 11.90 -17.66
N ASN A 147 -40.81 10.75 -18.13
CA ASN A 147 -41.89 10.67 -19.11
C ASN A 147 -43.22 11.14 -18.51
N ARG A 148 -43.58 10.74 -17.28
CA ARG A 148 -44.78 11.23 -16.58
C ARG A 148 -44.76 12.75 -16.37
N ARG A 149 -43.58 13.35 -16.13
CA ARG A 149 -43.43 14.83 -16.07
C ARG A 149 -43.61 15.52 -17.43
N ARG A 150 -43.26 14.85 -18.54
CA ARG A 150 -43.46 15.39 -19.91
C ARG A 150 -44.92 15.29 -20.39
N THR A 151 -45.63 14.19 -20.07
CA THR A 151 -47.02 14.00 -20.54
C THR A 151 -48.01 14.93 -19.83
N ARG A 152 -47.74 15.35 -18.58
CA ARG A 152 -48.59 16.30 -17.84
C ARG A 152 -48.59 17.74 -18.40
N GLY A 153 -47.67 18.08 -19.30
CA GLY A 153 -47.63 19.36 -20.02
C GLY A 153 -48.38 19.35 -21.36
N LYS A 154 -48.95 18.21 -21.77
CA LYS A 154 -49.64 18.01 -23.06
C LYS A 154 -51.08 17.51 -22.85
N SER A 155 -51.87 18.18 -22.01
CA SER A 155 -53.33 18.06 -22.06
C SER A 155 -53.88 19.22 -22.89
N GLU A 156 -53.83 19.07 -24.21
CA GLU A 156 -54.61 19.91 -25.12
C GLU A 156 -56.11 19.60 -24.94
N GLY A 157 -56.91 20.66 -25.09
CA GLY A 157 -58.31 20.71 -24.73
C GLY A 157 -59.22 19.84 -25.60
N TYR A 158 -60.31 19.40 -24.98
CA TYR A 158 -61.53 18.92 -25.64
C TYR A 158 -62.62 19.95 -25.33
N LEU A 159 -62.91 20.86 -26.27
CA LEU A 159 -63.95 20.76 -27.30
C LEU A 159 -65.36 20.90 -26.71
N ASN A 160 -65.83 22.15 -26.83
CA ASN A 160 -67.12 22.69 -26.47
C ASN A 160 -68.21 22.09 -27.37
N GLY A 161 -69.19 21.38 -26.80
CA GLY A 161 -70.36 20.87 -27.50
C GLY A 161 -71.64 21.40 -26.87
N ARG A 162 -72.00 22.65 -27.16
CA ARG A 162 -73.34 23.18 -26.90
C ARG A 162 -74.27 22.77 -28.05
N HIS A 163 -75.29 21.97 -27.74
CA HIS A 163 -76.52 21.97 -28.51
C HIS A 163 -77.67 22.21 -27.53
N LEU A 164 -78.04 23.48 -27.36
CA LEU A 164 -79.34 23.85 -26.81
C LEU A 164 -80.27 23.94 -28.02
N ALA A 165 -81.20 23.00 -28.11
CA ALA A 165 -82.41 23.17 -28.91
C ALA A 165 -83.50 23.59 -27.92
N GLU A 166 -84.01 24.81 -28.08
CA GLU A 166 -85.36 25.20 -27.64
C GLU A 166 -85.81 26.41 -28.47
N ASP A 167 -86.91 26.16 -29.18
CA ASP A 167 -87.92 27.01 -29.83
C ASP A 167 -87.55 28.14 -30.80
#